data_AF-A0A1C0VJE3-F1
#
_entry.id   AF-A0A1C0VJE3-F1
#
_cell.length_a   1.000
_cell.length_b   1.000
_cell.length_c   1.000
_cell.angle_alpha   90.00
_cell.angle_beta   90.00
_cell.angle_gamma   90.00
#
_symmetry.space_group_name_H-M   'P 1'
#
loop_
_entity.id
_entity.type
_entity.pdbx_description
1 polymer ?
#
loop_
_entity_poly.entity_id
_entity_poly.type
_entity_poly.pdbx_seq_one_letter_code
_entity_poly.pdbx_strand_id
1 'polypeptide(L)'
;MNPGTLVGVQPPQDGYALIYNNITQPGMSGGPVLNEEGQVIGIHGQGDQRNGIKSGLNLAIPIKRFLESPLGSSLITSQPPQTVLPVEPSKQTESNASPSPTEPQTEEDKRKVKKDLIEIIQPEAWWHSLAIVTTQMKKVIAIVQDKNWWISTAIVVARWLAVIWCVFWIIGTIGVKITDNYIDWFSSFFGMIFFCIPGFFVLWFFWGK
;
A
#
# COMPACT_ATOMS: atom_id res chain seq x y z
N MET A 1 -24.69 1.90 2.12
CA MET A 1 -23.48 2.59 2.63
C MET A 1 -23.90 3.31 3.90
N ASN A 2 -23.11 3.24 4.97
CA ASN A 2 -23.37 4.06 6.14
C ASN A 2 -22.85 5.48 5.83
N PRO A 3 -23.70 6.52 5.81
CA PRO A 3 -23.23 7.87 5.57
C PRO A 3 -22.28 8.31 6.70
N GLY A 4 -21.17 8.93 6.31
CA GLY A 4 -20.26 9.56 7.26
C GLY A 4 -20.64 11.02 7.50
N THR A 5 -20.08 11.61 8.55
CA THR A 5 -20.23 13.02 8.91
C THR A 5 -18.91 13.74 8.67
N LEU A 6 -18.99 15.00 8.21
CA LEU A 6 -17.85 15.91 8.25
C LEU A 6 -17.60 16.29 9.73
N VAL A 7 -16.48 15.84 10.27
CA VAL A 7 -16.11 16.05 11.67
C VAL A 7 -15.56 17.46 11.89
N GLY A 8 -14.88 18.03 10.89
CA GLY A 8 -14.39 19.40 10.97
C GLY A 8 -13.51 19.82 9.81
N VAL A 9 -13.06 21.07 9.89
CA VAL A 9 -12.10 21.67 8.97
C VAL A 9 -10.90 22.18 9.79
N GLN A 10 -9.69 21.84 9.36
CA GLN A 10 -8.45 22.25 10.04
C GLN A 10 -7.56 23.10 9.13
N PRO A 11 -6.59 23.84 9.70
CA PRO A 11 -5.51 24.41 8.91
C PRO A 11 -4.87 23.33 8.03
N PRO A 12 -4.65 23.62 6.74
CA PRO A 12 -4.17 22.63 5.79
C PRO A 12 -2.77 22.16 6.14
N GLN A 13 -2.63 20.84 6.32
CA GLN A 13 -1.34 20.15 6.38
C GLN A 13 -1.23 19.29 5.13
N ASP A 14 -0.22 19.54 4.30
CA ASP A 14 -0.04 18.89 2.98
C ASP A 14 -1.28 18.99 2.06
N GLY A 15 -2.07 20.06 2.23
CA GLY A 15 -3.32 20.30 1.48
C GLY A 15 -4.56 19.63 2.06
N TYR A 16 -4.41 18.74 3.04
CA TYR A 16 -5.50 18.10 3.76
C TYR A 16 -6.10 19.03 4.81
N ALA A 17 -7.39 19.34 4.65
CA ALA A 17 -8.09 20.25 5.54
C ALA A 17 -9.48 19.77 5.96
N LEU A 18 -10.11 18.85 5.21
CA LEU A 18 -11.39 18.26 5.60
C LEU A 18 -11.18 16.99 6.42
N ILE A 19 -11.89 16.85 7.52
CA ILE A 19 -11.88 15.66 8.39
C ILE A 19 -13.26 15.03 8.37
N TYR A 20 -13.35 13.72 8.12
CA TYR A 20 -14.63 13.00 8.10
C TYR A 20 -14.48 11.54 8.58
N ASN A 21 -15.57 10.94 9.05
CA ASN A 21 -15.55 9.65 9.76
C ASN A 21 -16.12 8.45 8.97
N ASN A 22 -16.23 8.56 7.65
CA ASN A 22 -16.77 7.46 6.85
C ASN A 22 -15.81 6.25 6.84
N ILE A 23 -16.35 5.04 6.69
CA ILE A 23 -15.53 3.84 6.56
C ILE A 23 -14.84 3.85 5.19
N THR A 24 -13.51 3.82 5.20
CA THR A 24 -12.68 3.78 3.99
C THR A 24 -11.86 2.49 3.93
N GLN A 25 -11.61 2.01 2.72
CA GLN A 25 -10.78 0.85 2.44
C GLN A 25 -9.49 1.27 1.70
N PRO A 26 -8.40 0.50 1.82
CA PRO A 26 -7.23 0.67 0.95
C PRO A 26 -7.65 0.72 -0.52
N GLY A 27 -7.06 1.65 -1.27
CA GLY A 27 -7.41 1.87 -2.69
C GLY A 27 -8.50 2.92 -2.94
N MET A 28 -9.15 3.47 -1.91
CA MET A 28 -10.12 4.55 -2.09
C MET A 28 -9.48 5.93 -2.26
N SER A 29 -8.17 6.08 -2.04
CA SER A 29 -7.43 7.34 -2.19
C SER A 29 -7.62 7.93 -3.59
N GLY A 30 -7.88 9.23 -3.67
CA GLY A 30 -8.25 9.94 -4.90
C GLY A 30 -9.76 9.95 -5.20
N GLY A 31 -10.56 9.15 -4.49
CA GLY A 31 -12.01 9.13 -4.65
C GLY A 31 -12.70 10.42 -4.19
N PRO A 32 -13.85 10.78 -4.78
CA PRO A 32 -14.60 11.97 -4.39
C PRO A 32 -15.26 11.79 -3.02
N VAL A 33 -15.26 12.85 -2.23
CA VAL A 33 -16.10 13.00 -1.03
C VAL A 33 -17.34 13.78 -1.46
N LEU A 34 -18.52 13.17 -1.31
CA LEU A 34 -19.80 13.73 -1.75
C LEU A 34 -20.63 14.22 -0.56
N ASN A 35 -21.41 15.28 -0.75
CA ASN A 35 -22.49 15.67 0.17
C ASN A 35 -23.79 14.90 -0.16
N GLU A 36 -24.86 15.22 0.57
CA GLU A 36 -26.17 14.57 0.44
C GLU A 36 -26.82 14.83 -0.94
N GLU A 37 -26.46 15.94 -1.58
CA GLU A 37 -26.89 16.31 -2.93
C GLU A 37 -26.05 15.66 -4.05
N GLY A 38 -25.04 14.85 -3.69
CA GLY A 38 -24.14 14.21 -4.66
C GLY A 38 -23.08 15.14 -5.25
N GLN A 39 -22.88 16.32 -4.67
CA GLN A 39 -21.86 17.28 -5.07
C GLN A 39 -20.50 16.92 -4.44
N VAL A 40 -19.43 17.08 -5.20
CA VAL A 40 -18.07 16.88 -4.69
C VAL A 40 -17.71 18.01 -3.73
N ILE A 41 -17.39 17.68 -2.48
CA ILE A 41 -16.90 18.62 -1.47
C ILE A 41 -15.39 18.48 -1.22
N GLY A 42 -14.79 17.36 -1.62
CA GLY A 42 -13.36 17.13 -1.50
C GLY A 42 -12.88 15.86 -2.17
N ILE A 43 -11.57 15.61 -2.08
CA ILE A 43 -10.90 14.43 -2.61
C ILE A 43 -10.30 13.65 -1.44
N HIS A 44 -10.70 12.40 -1.26
CA HIS A 44 -10.14 11.54 -0.21
C HIS A 44 -8.65 11.35 -0.43
N GLY A 45 -7.84 11.56 0.61
CA GLY A 45 -6.41 11.28 0.55
C GLY A 45 -6.00 10.13 1.42
N GLN A 46 -6.09 10.35 2.73
CA GLN A 46 -5.50 9.47 3.73
C GLN A 46 -6.50 9.14 4.84
N GLY A 47 -6.47 7.90 5.31
CA GLY A 47 -7.07 7.54 6.59
C GLY A 47 -6.15 7.99 7.72
N ASP A 48 -6.68 8.67 8.72
CA ASP A 48 -5.91 9.04 9.91
C ASP A 48 -5.52 7.76 10.66
N GLN A 49 -4.22 7.62 10.92
CA GLN A 49 -3.63 6.49 11.59
C GLN A 49 -2.86 7.01 12.81
N ARG A 50 -3.35 6.68 14.00
CA ARG A 50 -2.62 6.92 15.24
C ARG A 50 -1.98 5.62 15.67
N ASN A 51 -0.64 5.59 15.74
CA ASN A 51 0.15 4.42 16.15
C ASN A 51 -0.14 3.15 15.31
N GLY A 52 -0.43 3.31 14.01
CA GLY A 52 -0.73 2.19 13.10
C GLY A 52 -2.17 1.65 13.22
N ILE A 53 -3.02 2.26 14.05
CA ILE A 53 -4.43 1.94 14.18
C ILE A 53 -5.24 3.05 13.49
N LYS A 54 -6.21 2.67 12.65
CA LYS A 54 -7.16 3.63 12.07
C LYS A 54 -7.94 4.29 13.18
N SER A 55 -7.89 5.63 13.25
CA SER A 55 -8.67 6.39 14.24
C SER A 55 -10.17 6.42 13.92
N GLY A 56 -10.56 5.91 12.75
CA GLY A 56 -11.91 6.06 12.20
C GLY A 56 -12.11 7.40 11.49
N LEU A 57 -11.10 8.26 11.47
CA LEU A 57 -11.11 9.52 10.74
C LEU A 57 -10.36 9.40 9.42
N ASN A 58 -10.72 10.28 8.49
CA ASN A 58 -10.10 10.40 7.19
C ASN A 58 -9.90 11.87 6.88
N LEU A 59 -8.90 12.13 6.05
CA LEU A 59 -8.50 13.45 5.62
C LEU A 59 -8.72 13.59 4.11
N ALA A 60 -9.29 14.72 3.73
CA ALA A 60 -9.55 15.07 2.35
C ALA A 60 -9.05 16.49 2.00
N ILE A 61 -8.72 16.66 0.73
CA ILE A 61 -8.39 17.96 0.14
C ILE A 61 -9.70 18.63 -0.25
N PRO A 62 -10.05 19.82 0.29
CA PRO A 62 -11.28 20.51 -0.10
C PRO A 62 -11.27 20.86 -1.59
N ILE A 63 -12.37 20.60 -2.30
CA ILE A 63 -12.48 20.94 -3.73
C ILE A 63 -12.37 22.45 -3.96
N LYS A 64 -12.76 23.24 -2.96
CA LYS A 64 -12.67 24.71 -2.96
C LYS A 64 -11.27 25.19 -3.31
N ARG A 65 -10.22 24.47 -2.90
CA ARG A 65 -8.83 24.80 -3.25
C ARG A 65 -8.59 24.84 -4.76
N PHE A 66 -9.19 23.90 -5.48
CA PHE A 66 -9.10 23.86 -6.93
C PHE A 66 -9.95 24.97 -7.55
N LEU A 67 -11.18 25.16 -7.09
CA LEU A 67 -12.08 26.20 -7.60
C LEU A 67 -11.48 27.61 -7.46
N GLU A 68 -10.77 27.87 -6.36
CA GLU A 68 -10.08 29.14 -6.08
C GLU A 68 -8.70 29.26 -6.76
N SER A 69 -8.22 28.21 -7.45
CA SER A 69 -6.95 28.26 -8.18
C SER A 69 -7.11 28.98 -9.53
N PRO A 70 -6.03 29.56 -10.09
CA PRO A 70 -6.04 30.12 -11.44
C PRO A 70 -6.52 29.11 -12.49
N LEU A 71 -6.15 27.83 -12.31
CA LEU A 71 -6.55 26.74 -13.18
C LEU A 71 -8.07 26.48 -13.09
N GLY A 72 -8.62 26.37 -11.88
CA GLY A 72 -10.06 26.19 -11.68
C GLY A 72 -10.85 27.35 -12.25
N SER A 73 -10.39 28.58 -12.02
CA SER A 73 -11.01 29.78 -12.59
C SER A 73 -11.00 29.74 -14.13
N SER A 74 -9.90 29.34 -14.75
CA SER A 74 -9.80 29.19 -16.21
C SER A 74 -10.71 28.10 -16.77
N LEU A 75 -10.89 26.99 -16.05
CA LEU A 75 -11.71 25.85 -16.49
C LEU A 75 -13.21 26.07 -16.27
N ILE A 76 -13.60 26.91 -15.31
CA ILE A 76 -15.00 27.29 -15.07
C ILE A 76 -15.40 28.46 -15.98
N THR A 77 -14.43 29.27 -16.43
CA THR A 77 -14.63 30.41 -17.34
C THR A 77 -14.60 30.01 -18.83
N SER A 78 -14.33 28.73 -19.17
CA SER A 78 -14.58 28.24 -20.52
C SER A 78 -16.09 28.14 -20.77
N GLN A 79 -16.66 29.30 -21.07
CA GLN A 79 -17.93 29.59 -21.73
C GLN A 79 -19.07 28.58 -21.50
N PRO A 80 -20.21 28.98 -20.88
CA PRO A 80 -21.46 28.26 -21.05
C PRO A 80 -21.66 28.01 -22.56
N PRO A 81 -22.15 26.84 -23.00
CA PRO A 81 -22.57 26.66 -24.38
C PRO A 81 -23.44 27.86 -24.73
N GLN A 82 -23.03 28.66 -25.73
CA GLN A 82 -23.94 29.71 -26.19
C GLN A 82 -25.22 28.98 -26.56
N THR A 83 -26.33 29.38 -25.93
CA THR A 83 -27.65 28.99 -26.40
C THR A 83 -27.78 29.59 -27.80
N VAL A 84 -27.31 28.85 -28.81
CA VAL A 84 -27.74 29.07 -30.18
C VAL A 84 -29.25 28.90 -30.10
N LEU A 85 -29.97 29.98 -30.34
CA LEU A 85 -31.43 29.98 -30.38
C LEU A 85 -31.91 28.76 -31.18
N PRO A 86 -32.98 28.06 -30.75
CA PRO A 86 -33.46 26.86 -31.44
C PRO A 86 -33.66 27.16 -32.93
N VAL A 87 -32.87 26.54 -33.79
CA VAL A 87 -33.17 26.48 -35.21
C VAL A 87 -34.44 25.64 -35.33
N GLU A 88 -35.47 26.26 -35.88
CA GLU A 88 -36.79 25.71 -36.14
C GLU A 88 -36.70 24.32 -36.82
N PRO A 89 -37.46 23.29 -36.37
CA PRO A 89 -37.34 21.95 -36.93
C PRO A 89 -37.92 21.89 -38.35
N SER A 90 -37.07 21.97 -39.38
CA SER A 90 -37.48 21.55 -40.72
C SER A 90 -37.46 20.02 -40.80
N LYS A 91 -38.65 19.43 -40.89
CA LYS A 91 -39.00 18.06 -41.31
C LYS A 91 -37.82 17.09 -41.60
N GLN A 92 -37.77 16.02 -40.82
CA GLN A 92 -37.13 14.76 -41.18
C GLN A 92 -37.70 14.24 -42.51
N THR A 93 -36.80 13.98 -43.47
CA THR A 93 -36.99 12.88 -44.43
C THR A 93 -36.00 11.79 -44.02
N GLU A 94 -36.55 10.77 -43.39
CA GLU A 94 -35.86 9.53 -43.06
C GLU A 94 -35.70 8.72 -44.36
N SER A 95 -34.49 8.62 -44.89
CA SER A 95 -34.13 7.54 -45.80
C SER A 95 -32.81 6.89 -45.35
N ASN A 96 -32.95 5.61 -45.06
CA ASN A 96 -31.92 4.62 -44.76
C ASN A 96 -30.59 4.82 -45.49
N ALA A 97 -29.51 4.99 -44.73
CA ALA A 97 -28.35 4.10 -44.77
C ALA A 97 -27.41 4.43 -43.60
N SER A 98 -27.32 3.50 -42.66
CA SER A 98 -26.24 3.45 -41.67
C SER A 98 -24.89 3.35 -42.40
N PRO A 99 -23.91 4.25 -42.17
CA PRO A 99 -22.54 3.94 -42.51
C PRO A 99 -22.07 2.86 -41.52
N SER A 100 -22.14 1.61 -41.96
CA SER A 100 -21.35 0.53 -41.39
C SER A 100 -19.89 1.00 -41.29
N PRO A 101 -19.17 0.72 -40.19
CA PRO A 101 -17.77 1.10 -40.06
C PRO A 101 -16.99 0.53 -41.23
N THR A 102 -16.52 1.40 -42.13
CA THR A 102 -15.60 0.99 -43.18
C THR A 102 -14.28 0.63 -42.50
N GLU A 103 -14.01 -0.67 -42.50
CA GLU A 103 -12.72 -1.25 -42.14
C GLU A 103 -11.59 -0.50 -42.87
N PRO A 104 -10.51 -0.07 -42.19
CA PRO A 104 -9.41 0.64 -42.84
C PRO A 104 -8.73 -0.24 -43.88
N GLN A 105 -9.02 0.03 -45.15
CA GLN A 105 -8.31 -0.52 -46.29
C GLN A 105 -7.00 0.25 -46.47
N THR A 106 -5.93 -0.29 -45.89
CA THR A 106 -4.55 -0.45 -46.43
C THR A 106 -3.62 -0.74 -45.24
N GLU A 107 -2.73 -1.75 -45.37
CA GLU A 107 -1.77 -2.15 -44.33
C GLU A 107 -0.77 -1.03 -43.95
N GLU A 108 -0.71 0.04 -44.72
CA GLU A 108 0.08 1.24 -44.45
C GLU A 108 -0.60 2.17 -43.43
N ASP A 109 -1.92 2.35 -43.53
CA ASP A 109 -2.68 3.17 -42.59
C ASP A 109 -2.79 2.51 -41.22
N LYS A 110 -2.93 1.18 -41.18
CA LYS A 110 -2.86 0.42 -39.92
C LYS A 110 -1.49 0.56 -39.25
N ARG A 111 -0.41 0.57 -40.03
CA ARG A 111 0.95 0.77 -39.52
C ARG A 111 1.19 2.19 -39.03
N LYS A 112 0.62 3.18 -39.72
CA LYS A 112 0.71 4.60 -39.33
C LYS A 112 -0.07 4.86 -38.04
N VAL A 113 -1.34 4.44 -37.95
CA VAL A 113 -2.15 4.54 -36.73
C VAL A 113 -1.50 3.81 -35.56
N LYS A 114 -0.92 2.62 -35.78
CA LYS A 114 -0.18 1.88 -34.75
C LYS A 114 1.08 2.62 -34.30
N LYS A 115 1.82 3.24 -35.23
CA LYS A 115 3.02 4.02 -34.92
C LYS A 115 2.69 5.29 -34.15
N ASP A 116 1.65 6.00 -34.57
CA ASP A 116 1.16 7.23 -33.94
C ASP A 116 0.60 6.93 -32.53
N LEU A 117 -0.11 5.81 -32.35
CA LEU A 117 -0.56 5.32 -31.04
C LEU A 117 0.61 4.99 -30.09
N ILE A 118 1.68 4.40 -30.62
CA ILE A 118 2.88 4.07 -29.84
C ILE A 118 3.67 5.34 -29.46
N GLU A 119 3.63 6.38 -30.29
CA GLU A 119 4.31 7.67 -30.03
C GLU A 119 3.53 8.56 -29.03
N ILE A 120 2.19 8.47 -29.03
CA ILE A 120 1.32 9.13 -28.03
C ILE A 120 1.51 8.52 -26.63
N ILE A 121 1.83 7.22 -26.55
CA ILE A 121 2.16 6.55 -25.28
C ILE A 121 3.63 6.86 -24.95
N GLN A 122 3.87 8.05 -24.41
CA GLN A 122 5.21 8.49 -23.96
C GLN A 122 5.76 7.51 -22.90
N PRO A 123 6.80 6.70 -23.22
CA PRO A 123 7.39 5.74 -22.28
C PRO A 123 8.37 6.41 -21.30
N GLU A 124 8.33 7.73 -21.15
CA GLU A 124 9.26 8.44 -20.25
C GLU A 124 8.68 8.60 -18.83
N ALA A 125 7.35 8.52 -18.66
CA ALA A 125 6.67 8.84 -17.40
C ALA A 125 6.49 7.66 -16.42
N TRP A 126 6.52 6.42 -16.92
CA TRP A 126 6.31 5.21 -16.10
C TRP A 126 7.53 4.83 -15.25
N TRP A 127 8.75 5.09 -15.73
CA TRP A 127 9.98 4.76 -14.99
C TRP A 127 10.15 5.57 -13.71
N HIS A 128 9.73 6.84 -13.70
CA HIS A 128 9.80 7.68 -12.51
C HIS A 128 8.87 7.17 -11.40
N SER A 129 7.69 6.66 -11.77
CA SER A 129 6.75 6.05 -10.83
C SER A 129 7.29 4.74 -10.24
N LEU A 130 7.93 3.89 -11.04
CA LEU A 130 8.59 2.67 -10.56
C LEU A 130 9.79 2.98 -9.65
N ALA A 131 10.59 4.01 -9.97
CA ALA A 131 11.71 4.44 -9.13
C ALA A 131 11.23 4.92 -7.74
N ILE A 132 10.12 5.66 -7.69
CA ILE A 132 9.52 6.11 -6.43
C ILE A 132 8.98 4.92 -5.62
N VAL A 133 8.23 4.01 -6.26
CA VAL A 133 7.67 2.81 -5.60
C VAL A 133 8.79 1.92 -5.07
N THR A 134 9.83 1.67 -5.86
CA THR A 134 10.98 0.84 -5.43
C THR A 134 11.76 1.47 -4.29
N THR A 135 11.92 2.81 -4.29
CA THR A 135 12.59 3.53 -3.20
C THR A 135 11.79 3.47 -1.90
N GLN A 136 10.46 3.61 -1.98
CA GLN A 136 9.58 3.49 -0.82
C GLN A 136 9.55 2.05 -0.28
N MET A 137 9.51 1.05 -1.16
CA MET A 137 9.59 -0.35 -0.76
C MET A 137 10.90 -0.69 -0.06
N LYS A 138 12.04 -0.19 -0.55
CA LYS A 138 13.35 -0.38 0.12
C LYS A 138 13.37 0.23 1.53
N LYS A 139 12.78 1.41 1.72
CA LYS A 139 12.67 2.04 3.04
C LYS A 139 11.79 1.24 4.00
N VAL A 140 10.66 0.73 3.53
CA VAL A 140 9.76 -0.12 4.33
C VAL A 140 10.45 -1.41 4.74
N ILE A 141 11.15 -2.07 3.83
CA ILE A 141 11.93 -3.29 4.12
C ILE A 141 13.01 -2.99 5.17
N ALA A 142 13.74 -1.87 5.05
CA ALA A 142 14.75 -1.49 6.03
C ALA A 142 14.14 -1.28 7.43
N ILE A 143 12.98 -0.64 7.53
CA ILE A 143 12.27 -0.42 8.80
C ILE A 143 11.76 -1.74 9.40
N VAL A 144 11.24 -2.65 8.58
CA VAL A 144 10.78 -3.98 9.02
C VAL A 144 11.96 -4.84 9.48
N GLN A 145 13.09 -4.76 8.79
CA GLN A 145 14.29 -5.51 9.14
C GLN A 145 14.95 -4.97 10.42
N ASP A 146 14.93 -3.66 10.64
CA ASP A 146 15.42 -3.01 11.86
C ASP A 146 14.61 -3.44 13.10
N LYS A 147 13.27 -3.54 12.99
CA LYS A 147 12.42 -3.98 14.12
C LYS A 147 12.55 -5.48 14.48
N ASN A 148 13.12 -6.29 13.59
CA ASN A 148 13.26 -7.73 13.75
C ASN A 148 14.72 -8.19 13.90
N TRP A 149 15.63 -7.29 14.25
CA TRP A 149 17.07 -7.57 14.48
C TRP A 149 17.32 -8.73 15.46
N TRP A 150 16.43 -8.93 16.42
CA TRP A 150 16.49 -10.02 17.39
C TRP A 150 16.31 -11.40 16.75
N ILE A 151 15.58 -11.52 15.63
CA ILE A 151 15.40 -12.78 14.89
C ILE A 151 16.71 -13.19 14.22
N SER A 152 17.38 -12.25 13.55
CA SER A 152 18.70 -12.51 12.95
C SER A 152 19.74 -12.89 14.01
N THR A 153 19.71 -12.20 15.15
CA THR A 153 20.57 -12.52 16.30
C THR A 153 20.28 -13.91 16.85
N ALA A 154 19.01 -14.28 17.01
CA ALA A 154 18.59 -15.60 17.49
C ALA A 154 19.04 -16.73 16.55
N ILE A 155 18.96 -16.54 15.23
CA ILE A 155 19.43 -17.51 14.23
C ILE A 155 20.95 -17.70 14.33
N VAL A 156 21.71 -16.61 14.45
CA VAL A 156 23.18 -16.67 14.61
C VAL A 156 23.54 -17.40 15.90
N VAL A 157 22.88 -17.09 17.01
CA VAL A 157 23.07 -17.77 18.30
C VAL A 157 22.74 -19.27 18.18
N ALA A 158 21.62 -19.63 17.55
CA ALA A 158 21.24 -21.03 17.36
C ALA A 158 22.27 -21.82 16.54
N ARG A 159 22.85 -21.21 15.49
CA ARG A 159 23.93 -21.83 14.70
C ARG A 159 25.19 -22.05 15.52
N TRP A 160 25.57 -21.09 16.36
CA TRP A 160 26.71 -21.26 17.26
C TRP A 160 26.47 -22.33 18.33
N LEU A 161 25.26 -22.41 18.90
CA LEU A 161 24.89 -23.47 19.85
C LEU A 161 24.96 -24.86 19.20
N ALA A 162 24.53 -24.99 17.94
CA ALA A 162 24.65 -26.24 17.20
C ALA A 162 26.11 -26.64 16.94
N VAL A 163 26.99 -25.68 16.60
CA VAL A 163 28.42 -25.93 16.43
C VAL A 163 29.06 -26.37 17.74
N ILE A 164 28.76 -25.68 18.85
CA ILE A 164 29.23 -26.04 20.18
C ILE A 164 28.77 -27.46 20.54
N TRP A 165 27.51 -27.80 20.27
CA TRP A 165 26.97 -29.14 20.48
C TRP A 165 27.73 -30.21 19.69
N CYS A 166 28.00 -29.98 18.40
CA CYS A 166 28.78 -30.89 17.57
C CYS A 166 30.21 -31.09 18.11
N VAL A 167 30.87 -30.02 18.54
CA VAL A 167 32.22 -30.10 19.14
C VAL A 167 32.20 -30.92 20.43
N PHE A 168 31.21 -30.71 21.30
CA PHE A 168 31.06 -31.52 22.52
C PHE A 168 30.79 -33.00 22.23
N TRP A 169 29.97 -33.31 21.22
CA TRP A 169 29.72 -34.69 20.80
C TRP A 169 30.99 -35.36 20.23
N ILE A 170 31.81 -34.62 19.48
CA ILE A 170 33.11 -35.09 18.98
C ILE A 170 34.10 -35.33 20.13
N ILE A 171 34.20 -34.41 21.09
CA ILE A 171 35.08 -34.58 22.27
C ILE A 171 34.64 -35.79 23.10
N GLY A 172 33.34 -36.01 23.27
CA GLY A 172 32.79 -37.17 23.97
C GLY A 172 33.07 -38.50 23.27
N THR A 173 33.09 -38.52 21.93
CA THR A 173 33.40 -39.74 21.16
C THR A 173 34.90 -40.02 21.04
N ILE A 174 35.75 -39.00 21.13
CA ILE A 174 37.22 -39.15 21.07
C ILE A 174 37.79 -39.75 22.37
N GLY A 175 36.98 -39.98 23.40
CA GLY A 175 37.39 -40.82 24.54
C GLY A 175 38.57 -40.25 25.32
N VAL A 176 38.59 -38.93 25.52
CA VAL A 176 39.37 -38.38 26.63
C VAL A 176 38.82 -39.05 27.89
N LYS A 177 39.68 -39.70 28.66
CA LYS A 177 39.34 -40.37 29.93
C LYS A 177 38.96 -39.30 30.94
N ILE A 178 37.77 -38.77 30.76
CA ILE A 178 37.13 -37.77 31.59
C ILE A 178 36.72 -38.53 32.85
N THR A 179 37.39 -38.24 33.96
CA THR A 179 37.10 -38.80 35.28
C THR A 179 35.63 -38.59 35.64
N ASP A 180 35.04 -39.51 36.39
CA ASP A 180 33.62 -39.54 36.79
C ASP A 180 33.08 -38.18 37.31
N ASN A 181 33.96 -37.36 37.89
CA ASN A 181 33.68 -35.99 38.35
C ASN A 181 33.12 -35.02 37.29
N TYR A 182 33.39 -35.19 36.00
CA TYR A 182 32.94 -34.25 34.96
C TYR A 182 31.47 -34.49 34.56
N ILE A 183 31.02 -35.75 34.50
CA ILE A 183 29.63 -36.07 34.15
C ILE A 183 28.69 -35.59 35.27
N ASP A 184 29.11 -35.71 36.54
CA ASP A 184 28.33 -35.23 37.70
C ASP A 184 28.32 -33.71 37.82
N TRP A 185 29.46 -33.05 37.58
CA TRP A 185 29.54 -31.59 37.51
C TRP A 185 28.68 -31.04 36.36
N PHE A 186 28.69 -31.71 35.20
CA PHE A 186 27.89 -31.35 34.03
C PHE A 186 26.38 -31.52 34.27
N SER A 187 25.94 -32.65 34.82
CA SER A 187 24.54 -32.87 35.20
C SER A 187 24.01 -31.80 36.18
N SER A 188 24.84 -31.44 37.15
CA SER A 188 24.50 -30.43 38.17
C SER A 188 24.41 -29.01 37.59
N PHE A 189 25.32 -28.64 36.68
CA PHE A 189 25.34 -27.31 36.06
C PHE A 189 24.15 -27.12 35.11
N PHE A 190 23.79 -28.13 34.30
CA PHE A 190 22.63 -28.05 33.41
C PHE A 190 21.30 -28.19 34.15
N GLY A 191 21.23 -28.98 35.22
CA GLY A 191 20.06 -29.05 36.11
C GLY A 191 19.67 -27.67 36.68
N MET A 192 20.66 -26.82 37.00
CA MET A 192 20.41 -25.44 37.44
C MET A 192 19.91 -24.52 36.33
N ILE A 193 20.41 -24.67 35.09
CA ILE A 193 19.96 -23.84 33.95
C ILE A 193 18.50 -24.15 33.59
N PHE A 194 18.08 -25.42 33.64
CA PHE A 194 16.69 -25.81 33.41
C PHE A 194 15.74 -25.37 34.54
N PHE A 195 16.23 -25.24 35.78
CA PHE A 195 15.45 -24.74 36.91
C PHE A 195 15.34 -23.19 36.97
N CYS A 196 16.26 -22.47 36.33
CA CYS A 196 16.31 -21.01 36.38
C CYS A 196 15.56 -20.29 35.24
N ILE A 197 14.97 -21.01 34.28
CA ILE A 197 14.13 -20.42 33.22
C ILE A 197 12.66 -20.83 33.44
N PRO A 198 11.87 -20.03 34.20
CA PRO A 198 10.44 -20.29 34.31
C PRO A 198 9.76 -19.94 32.99
N GLY A 199 9.42 -20.95 32.19
CA GLY A 199 8.61 -20.73 30.97
C GLY A 199 8.63 -21.82 29.91
N PHE A 200 9.58 -22.76 29.92
CA PHE A 200 9.67 -23.75 28.83
C PHE A 200 8.64 -24.90 28.91
N PHE A 201 7.93 -25.04 30.04
CA PHE A 201 6.98 -26.14 30.25
C PHE A 201 5.57 -25.93 29.66
N VAL A 202 5.21 -24.71 29.24
CA VAL A 202 3.84 -24.43 28.79
C VAL A 202 3.60 -24.79 27.32
N LEU A 203 4.65 -24.92 26.50
CA LEU A 203 4.51 -25.20 25.05
C LEU A 203 4.58 -26.69 24.67
N TRP A 204 5.10 -27.57 25.53
CA TRP A 204 5.19 -29.01 25.22
C TRP A 204 3.85 -29.75 25.36
N PHE A 205 2.96 -29.29 26.24
CA PHE A 205 1.68 -29.98 26.48
C PHE A 205 0.59 -29.67 25.43
N PHE A 206 0.77 -28.69 24.55
CA PHE A 206 -0.25 -28.29 23.57
C PHE A 206 -0.03 -28.79 22.14
N TRP A 207 1.08 -29.47 21.84
CA TRP A 207 1.33 -30.02 20.49
C TRP A 207 1.52 -31.54 20.45
N GLY A 208 1.05 -32.24 21.48
CA GLY A 208 1.16 -33.70 21.61
C GLY A 208 -0.18 -34.42 21.70
N LYS A 209 -1.11 -34.14 20.79
CA LYS A 209 -2.21 -35.05 20.41
C LYS A 209 -2.54 -34.88 18.93
#